data_AF-A0AAN4YAR3-F1
#
_entry.id   AF-A0AAN4YAR3-F1
#
_cell.length_a   1.000
_cell.length_b   1.000
_cell.length_c   1.000
_cell.angle_alpha   90.00
_cell.angle_beta   90.00
_cell.angle_gamma   90.00
#
_symmetry.space_group_name_H-M   'P 1'
#
loop_
_entity.id
_entity.type
_entity.pdbx_description
1 polymer ?
#
loop_
_entity_poly.entity_id
_entity_poly.type
_entity_poly.pdbx_seq_one_letter_code
_entity_poly.pdbx_strand_id
1 'polypeptide(L)'
;MVCGIVLVALSLALGASALPGAKSRTTTEKRLQFTKNGTFQLSVFEDLHYGEGKLIPRSQYGSTANQLLAEATTWGPKQDVETNAVINTVLDNESPQLVILNGDLITGENTFLSNATNYIDEIVTPLVDRKLLWASTYGNHDSGYNLSRSAILEREKTYSNSLTKSMVSGALAGVSNYYLPVYPSDSSKDTPALIMWFFDSRGGNYYQQLKNGSEVPQPCWVDESVSHTPYFLRVIL
;
A
#
# COMPACT_ATOMS: atom_id res chain seq x y z
N MET A 1 45.70 57.03 -27.72
CA MET A 1 45.80 56.21 -26.50
C MET A 1 44.41 56.13 -25.89
N VAL A 2 43.63 55.11 -26.26
CA VAL A 2 42.30 54.84 -25.69
C VAL A 2 42.19 53.33 -25.51
N CYS A 3 41.92 52.96 -24.27
CA CYS A 3 41.80 51.60 -23.74
C CYS A 3 40.44 51.02 -24.14
N GLY A 4 40.43 49.81 -24.73
CA GLY A 4 39.22 49.06 -25.07
C GLY A 4 39.17 47.75 -24.28
N ILE A 5 38.25 47.70 -23.31
CA ILE A 5 37.94 46.52 -22.50
C ILE A 5 37.13 45.54 -23.38
N VAL A 6 37.59 44.29 -23.49
CA VAL A 6 36.82 43.20 -24.11
C VAL A 6 36.08 42.44 -23.00
N LEU A 7 34.75 42.53 -23.00
CA LEU A 7 33.87 41.69 -22.19
C LEU A 7 33.73 40.31 -22.86
N VAL A 8 34.03 39.25 -22.11
CA VAL A 8 33.72 37.86 -22.48
C VAL A 8 32.35 37.51 -21.87
N ALA A 9 31.33 37.33 -22.71
CA ALA A 9 30.04 36.80 -22.31
C ALA A 9 30.08 35.26 -22.41
N LEU A 10 30.04 34.58 -21.25
CA LEU A 10 29.89 33.12 -21.17
C LEU A 10 28.40 32.78 -21.18
N SER A 11 27.88 32.31 -22.31
CA SER A 11 26.52 31.78 -22.42
C SER A 11 26.48 30.34 -21.91
N LEU A 12 25.94 30.12 -20.70
CA LEU A 12 25.57 28.80 -20.20
C LEU A 12 24.24 28.36 -20.85
N ALA A 13 24.32 27.39 -21.75
CA ALA A 13 23.15 26.68 -22.25
C ALA A 13 22.66 25.69 -21.17
N LEU A 14 21.52 26.00 -20.54
CA LEU A 14 20.78 25.06 -19.71
C LEU A 14 20.15 23.99 -20.61
N GLY A 15 20.66 22.75 -20.51
CA GLY A 15 20.08 21.60 -21.18
C GLY A 15 18.73 21.26 -20.55
N ALA A 16 17.65 21.47 -21.30
CA ALA A 16 16.35 20.91 -20.99
C ALA A 16 16.40 19.39 -21.26
N SER A 17 16.49 18.58 -20.21
CA SER A 17 16.29 17.14 -20.31
C SER A 17 14.81 16.87 -20.58
N ALA A 18 14.50 16.58 -21.85
CA ALA A 18 13.20 16.12 -22.29
C ALA A 18 12.79 14.84 -21.54
N LEU A 19 11.55 14.81 -21.06
CA LEU A 19 10.92 13.61 -20.51
C LEU A 19 10.96 12.49 -21.56
N PRO A 20 11.28 11.24 -21.18
CA PRO A 20 11.34 10.14 -22.13
C PRO A 20 9.97 9.93 -22.78
N GLY A 21 9.99 9.92 -24.12
CA GLY A 21 8.81 9.84 -24.97
C GLY A 21 7.93 8.62 -24.69
N ALA A 22 6.63 8.84 -24.85
CA ALA A 22 5.57 7.85 -24.73
C ALA A 22 5.87 6.61 -25.59
N LYS A 23 6.32 5.53 -24.94
CA LYS A 23 6.26 4.19 -25.53
C LYS A 23 4.80 3.77 -25.57
N SER A 24 4.37 3.31 -26.75
CA SER A 24 3.06 2.70 -27.02
C SER A 24 2.65 1.77 -25.88
N ARG A 25 1.59 2.15 -25.17
CA ARG A 25 1.09 1.51 -23.95
C ARG A 25 0.21 0.31 -24.35
N THR A 26 0.81 -0.84 -24.60
CA THR A 26 0.09 -2.10 -24.90
C THR A 26 -0.31 -2.89 -23.65
N THR A 27 -0.50 -2.22 -22.51
CA THR A 27 -1.25 -2.74 -21.37
C THR A 27 -2.29 -1.69 -21.01
N THR A 28 -3.57 -2.04 -21.11
CA THR A 28 -4.67 -1.23 -20.58
C THR A 28 -4.57 -1.21 -19.06
N GLU A 29 -3.62 -0.45 -18.50
CA GLU A 29 -3.74 -0.01 -17.11
C GLU A 29 -5.05 0.77 -17.03
N LYS A 30 -6.01 0.24 -16.28
CA LYS A 30 -7.34 0.82 -16.14
C LYS A 30 -7.21 2.22 -15.52
N ARG A 31 -7.42 3.23 -16.35
CA ARG A 31 -7.25 4.64 -16.02
C ARG A 31 -8.40 5.13 -15.13
N LEU A 32 -8.11 5.44 -13.87
CA LEU A 32 -9.07 6.04 -12.93
C LEU A 32 -9.52 7.41 -13.44
N GLN A 33 -10.83 7.62 -13.55
CA GLN A 33 -11.41 8.83 -14.13
C GLN A 33 -12.65 9.26 -13.34
N PHE A 34 -12.87 10.56 -13.23
CA PHE A 34 -14.17 11.09 -12.81
C PHE A 34 -15.27 10.65 -13.79
N THR A 35 -16.50 10.50 -13.29
CA THR A 35 -17.67 10.32 -14.14
C THR A 35 -17.95 11.58 -14.97
N LYS A 36 -18.81 11.47 -15.98
CA LYS A 36 -19.27 12.65 -16.75
C LYS A 36 -19.96 13.70 -15.89
N ASN A 37 -20.48 13.32 -14.72
CA ASN A 37 -21.13 14.20 -13.76
C ASN A 37 -20.12 14.81 -12.76
N GLY A 38 -18.82 14.55 -12.92
CA GLY A 38 -17.78 15.10 -12.06
C GLY A 38 -17.62 14.39 -10.71
N THR A 39 -18.15 13.16 -10.57
CA THR A 39 -18.03 12.38 -9.33
C THR A 39 -16.91 11.34 -9.41
N PHE A 40 -16.29 11.03 -8.27
CA PHE A 40 -15.40 9.89 -8.10
C PHE A 40 -15.67 9.25 -6.74
N GLN A 41 -16.25 8.03 -6.71
CA GLN A 41 -16.63 7.38 -5.46
C GLN A 41 -15.56 6.40 -4.98
N LEU A 42 -15.24 6.48 -3.69
CA LEU A 42 -14.34 5.60 -2.97
C LEU A 42 -15.10 4.84 -1.88
N SER A 43 -14.70 3.60 -1.62
CA SER A 43 -14.98 2.92 -0.35
C SER A 43 -13.65 2.60 0.32
N VAL A 44 -13.50 2.94 1.59
CA VAL A 44 -12.26 2.73 2.35
C VAL A 44 -12.56 1.76 3.49
N PHE A 45 -11.75 0.72 3.60
CA PHE A 45 -11.74 -0.21 4.72
C PHE A 45 -10.35 -0.17 5.35
N GLU A 46 -10.27 -0.20 6.67
CA GLU A 46 -9.04 -0.09 7.45
C GLU A 46 -9.10 -1.02 8.65
N ASP A 47 -7.94 -1.36 9.22
CA ASP A 47 -7.81 -2.15 10.44
C ASP A 47 -8.61 -3.47 10.35
N LEU A 48 -8.42 -4.20 9.25
CA LEU A 48 -9.14 -5.45 8.98
C LEU A 48 -8.66 -6.60 9.86
N HIS A 49 -7.36 -6.61 10.19
CA HIS A 49 -6.74 -7.53 11.14
C HIS A 49 -6.97 -9.02 10.87
N TYR A 50 -7.06 -9.44 9.61
CA TYR A 50 -7.28 -10.85 9.28
C TYR A 50 -6.22 -11.74 9.90
N GLY A 51 -6.63 -12.92 10.37
CA GLY A 51 -5.73 -13.82 11.07
C GLY A 51 -5.35 -13.33 12.47
N GLU A 52 -6.23 -12.58 13.14
CA GLU A 52 -6.06 -12.21 14.54
C GLU A 52 -6.37 -13.38 15.49
N GLY A 53 -5.50 -13.57 16.48
CA GLY A 53 -5.61 -14.66 17.43
C GLY A 53 -6.19 -14.26 18.77
N LYS A 54 -6.92 -15.19 19.39
CA LYS A 54 -7.44 -14.96 20.73
C LYS A 54 -6.29 -14.94 21.73
N LEU A 55 -6.15 -13.82 22.43
CA LEU A 55 -5.35 -13.74 23.65
C LEU A 55 -5.94 -14.70 24.69
N ILE A 56 -5.23 -15.79 24.98
CA ILE A 56 -5.53 -16.64 26.14
C ILE A 56 -4.79 -16.06 27.35
N PRO A 57 -5.49 -15.79 28.48
CA PRO A 57 -4.85 -15.29 29.69
C PRO A 57 -3.71 -16.19 30.15
N ARG A 58 -2.59 -15.58 30.53
CA ARG A 58 -1.37 -16.25 31.01
C ARG A 58 -1.60 -17.21 32.19
N SER A 59 -2.70 -17.02 32.92
CA SER A 59 -3.12 -17.90 34.03
C SER A 59 -3.60 -19.28 33.58
N GLN A 60 -3.97 -19.46 32.31
CA GLN A 60 -4.60 -20.69 31.83
C GLN A 60 -3.63 -21.71 31.21
N TYR A 61 -2.38 -21.33 30.87
CA TYR A 61 -1.43 -22.19 30.16
C TYR A 61 0.01 -22.24 30.70
N GLY A 62 0.28 -21.63 31.85
CA GLY A 62 1.64 -21.56 32.37
C GLY A 62 2.51 -20.52 31.66
N SER A 63 3.59 -20.13 32.31
CA SER A 63 4.32 -18.86 32.11
C SER A 63 5.07 -18.68 30.77
N THR A 64 4.84 -19.53 29.77
CA THR A 64 5.58 -19.56 28.49
C THR A 64 4.73 -19.26 27.24
N ALA A 65 3.40 -19.24 27.33
CA ALA A 65 2.55 -18.93 26.19
C ALA A 65 2.07 -17.48 26.24
N ASN A 66 2.74 -16.59 25.50
CA ASN A 66 2.17 -15.30 25.14
C ASN A 66 1.62 -15.45 23.72
N GLN A 67 0.29 -15.52 23.59
CA GLN A 67 -0.46 -15.63 22.33
C GLN A 67 -0.47 -17.03 21.70
N LEU A 68 -1.68 -17.60 21.55
CA LEU A 68 -1.88 -18.66 20.58
C LEU A 68 -2.01 -18.00 19.21
N LEU A 69 -1.35 -18.57 18.21
CA LEU A 69 -1.52 -18.18 16.81
C LEU A 69 -3.01 -18.25 16.47
N ALA A 70 -3.51 -17.30 15.68
CA ALA A 70 -4.94 -17.18 15.40
C ALA A 70 -5.57 -18.45 14.86
N GLU A 71 -4.82 -19.06 13.96
CA GLU A 71 -5.11 -20.31 13.30
C GLU A 71 -5.15 -21.52 14.25
N ALA A 72 -4.65 -21.37 15.49
CA ALA A 72 -4.78 -22.40 16.51
C ALA A 72 -6.16 -22.39 17.20
N THR A 73 -7.04 -21.43 16.88
CA THR A 73 -8.39 -21.31 17.45
C THR A 73 -9.45 -21.03 16.39
N THR A 74 -10.72 -21.23 16.73
CA THR A 74 -11.86 -20.88 15.84
C THR A 74 -12.33 -19.43 15.98
N TRP A 75 -11.72 -18.63 16.87
CA TRP A 75 -12.21 -17.27 17.16
C TRP A 75 -11.84 -16.28 16.05
N GLY A 76 -10.58 -16.28 15.61
CA GLY A 76 -10.06 -15.40 14.55
C GLY A 76 -10.78 -15.60 13.23
N PRO A 77 -10.81 -16.83 12.68
CA PRO A 77 -11.54 -17.12 11.44
C PRO A 77 -13.03 -16.75 11.49
N LYS A 78 -13.65 -16.76 12.68
CA LYS A 78 -15.02 -16.28 12.83
C LYS A 78 -15.09 -14.76 12.66
N GLN A 79 -14.15 -13.99 13.22
CA GLN A 79 -14.14 -12.54 13.04
C GLN A 79 -13.88 -12.17 11.58
N ASP A 80 -12.96 -12.87 10.90
CA ASP A 80 -12.65 -12.68 9.48
C ASP A 80 -13.92 -12.84 8.59
N VAL A 81 -14.79 -13.81 8.92
CA VAL A 81 -16.09 -13.99 8.25
C VAL A 81 -17.05 -12.82 8.52
N GLU A 82 -17.12 -12.30 9.74
CA GLU A 82 -17.96 -11.15 10.07
C GLU A 82 -17.44 -9.86 9.40
N THR A 83 -16.13 -9.67 9.32
CA THR A 83 -15.49 -8.57 8.57
C THR A 83 -15.89 -8.65 7.09
N ASN A 84 -15.84 -9.84 6.50
CA ASN A 84 -16.33 -10.07 5.14
C ASN A 84 -17.82 -9.74 4.98
N ALA A 85 -18.65 -10.06 5.97
CA ALA A 85 -20.08 -9.71 5.94
C ALA A 85 -20.31 -8.19 5.91
N VAL A 86 -19.52 -7.42 6.66
CA VAL A 86 -19.55 -5.95 6.64
C VAL A 86 -19.09 -5.40 5.29
N ILE A 87 -17.94 -5.89 4.78
CA ILE A 87 -17.42 -5.48 3.46
C ILE A 87 -18.47 -5.74 2.37
N ASN A 88 -19.07 -6.93 2.33
CA ASN A 88 -20.12 -7.26 1.37
C ASN A 88 -21.33 -6.34 1.52
N THR A 89 -21.79 -6.08 2.75
CA THR A 89 -22.94 -5.19 3.00
C THR A 89 -22.70 -3.79 2.43
N VAL A 90 -21.51 -3.21 2.66
CA VAL A 90 -21.15 -1.91 2.09
C VAL A 90 -21.13 -1.98 0.56
N LEU A 91 -20.47 -2.98 -0.02
CA LEU A 91 -20.32 -3.10 -1.47
C LEU A 91 -21.60 -3.52 -2.21
N ASP A 92 -22.61 -4.03 -1.50
CA ASP A 92 -23.94 -4.31 -2.05
C ASP A 92 -24.81 -3.04 -2.10
N ASN A 93 -24.52 -2.04 -1.27
CA ASN A 93 -25.27 -0.79 -1.18
C ASN A 93 -24.57 0.40 -1.85
N GLU A 94 -23.27 0.27 -2.12
CA GLU A 94 -22.45 1.30 -2.76
C GLU A 94 -21.98 0.88 -4.16
N SER A 95 -21.49 1.82 -4.97
CA SER A 95 -20.94 1.55 -6.30
C SER A 95 -19.60 2.26 -6.52
N PRO A 96 -18.58 1.94 -5.69
CA PRO A 96 -17.30 2.63 -5.73
C PRO A 96 -16.57 2.41 -7.06
N GLN A 97 -15.86 3.45 -7.50
CA GLN A 97 -14.94 3.34 -8.64
C GLN A 97 -13.58 2.78 -8.24
N LEU A 98 -13.24 2.87 -6.95
CA LEU A 98 -12.04 2.30 -6.35
C LEU A 98 -12.31 1.96 -4.88
N VAL A 99 -11.87 0.78 -4.46
CA VAL A 99 -11.83 0.38 -3.04
C VAL A 99 -10.41 0.57 -2.50
N ILE A 100 -10.28 1.11 -1.30
CA ILE A 100 -9.00 1.31 -0.63
C ILE A 100 -8.95 0.43 0.63
N LEU A 101 -7.87 -0.34 0.77
CA LEU A 101 -7.54 -1.11 1.97
C LEU A 101 -6.40 -0.40 2.72
N ASN A 102 -6.74 0.33 3.79
CA ASN A 102 -5.91 1.37 4.38
C ASN A 102 -5.13 0.90 5.62
N GLY A 103 -4.24 -0.07 5.44
CA GLY A 103 -3.37 -0.56 6.50
C GLY A 103 -4.00 -1.58 7.44
N ASP A 104 -3.14 -2.29 8.16
CA ASP A 104 -3.45 -3.36 9.11
C ASP A 104 -4.43 -4.39 8.53
N LEU A 105 -4.04 -4.90 7.35
CA LEU A 105 -4.80 -5.88 6.61
C LEU A 105 -4.77 -7.23 7.32
N ILE A 106 -3.59 -7.62 7.79
CA ILE A 106 -3.31 -8.92 8.40
C ILE A 106 -2.63 -8.67 9.75
N THR A 107 -3.04 -9.42 10.77
CA THR A 107 -2.36 -9.46 12.07
C THR A 107 -1.10 -10.33 11.96
N GLY A 108 -0.03 -9.77 11.38
CA GLY A 108 1.16 -10.52 10.96
C GLY A 108 1.85 -11.32 12.07
N GLU A 109 1.81 -10.82 13.30
CA GLU A 109 2.35 -11.49 14.48
C GLU A 109 1.58 -12.74 14.91
N ASN A 110 0.42 -13.04 14.32
CA ASN A 110 -0.44 -14.19 14.69
C ASN A 110 -0.57 -15.26 13.60
N THR A 111 0.04 -15.01 12.45
CA THR A 111 0.02 -15.90 11.29
C THR A 111 1.17 -16.90 11.32
N PHE A 112 1.04 -18.03 10.60
CA PHE A 112 2.20 -18.86 10.29
C PHE A 112 2.93 -18.38 9.04
N LEU A 113 4.25 -18.54 9.05
CA LEU A 113 5.11 -18.21 7.90
C LEU A 113 4.65 -18.89 6.60
N SER A 114 4.09 -20.10 6.68
CA SER A 114 3.70 -20.91 5.52
C SER A 114 2.50 -20.37 4.74
N ASN A 115 1.65 -19.53 5.36
CA ASN A 115 0.35 -19.14 4.80
C ASN A 115 -0.09 -17.72 5.14
N ALA A 116 0.73 -16.91 5.80
CA ALA A 116 0.35 -15.55 6.20
C ALA A 116 -0.24 -14.71 5.05
N THR A 117 0.29 -14.84 3.83
CA THR A 117 -0.22 -14.10 2.66
C THR A 117 -1.54 -14.63 2.10
N ASN A 118 -2.02 -15.81 2.51
CA ASN A 118 -3.29 -16.36 2.03
C ASN A 118 -4.49 -15.51 2.48
N TYR A 119 -4.35 -14.78 3.60
CA TYR A 119 -5.37 -13.85 4.07
C TYR A 119 -5.65 -12.72 3.06
N ILE A 120 -4.69 -12.36 2.19
CA ILE A 120 -4.95 -11.43 1.08
C ILE A 120 -6.04 -11.98 0.15
N ASP A 121 -6.06 -13.29 -0.11
CA ASP A 121 -7.06 -13.89 -0.98
C ASP A 121 -8.46 -13.76 -0.38
N GLU A 122 -8.57 -13.96 0.93
CA GLU A 122 -9.82 -13.83 1.66
C GLU A 122 -10.31 -12.38 1.68
N ILE A 123 -9.43 -11.44 2.02
CA ILE A 123 -9.74 -10.00 2.06
C ILE A 123 -10.25 -9.50 0.71
N VAL A 124 -9.59 -9.90 -0.39
CA VAL A 124 -9.89 -9.35 -1.72
C VAL A 124 -10.96 -10.11 -2.48
N THR A 125 -11.38 -11.29 -2.01
CA THR A 125 -12.46 -12.09 -2.62
C THR A 125 -13.70 -11.25 -2.99
N PRO A 126 -14.32 -10.47 -2.07
CA PRO A 126 -15.49 -9.66 -2.43
C PRO A 126 -15.21 -8.59 -3.49
N LEU A 127 -13.96 -8.11 -3.62
CA LEU A 127 -13.54 -7.11 -4.59
C LEU A 127 -13.31 -7.75 -5.97
N VAL A 128 -12.67 -8.92 -5.98
CA VAL A 128 -12.37 -9.72 -7.18
C VAL A 128 -13.66 -10.22 -7.83
N ASP A 129 -14.58 -10.78 -7.05
CA ASP A 129 -15.86 -11.30 -7.55
C ASP A 129 -16.70 -10.19 -8.22
N ARG A 130 -16.67 -8.98 -7.64
CA ARG A 130 -17.34 -7.78 -8.18
C ARG A 130 -16.53 -7.08 -9.28
N LYS A 131 -15.31 -7.55 -9.59
CA LYS A 131 -14.37 -6.94 -10.55
C LYS A 131 -14.05 -5.47 -10.25
N LEU A 132 -14.12 -5.09 -8.97
CA LEU A 132 -13.81 -3.75 -8.50
C LEU A 132 -12.31 -3.50 -8.56
N LEU A 133 -11.92 -2.30 -8.96
CA LEU A 133 -10.54 -1.86 -8.79
C LEU A 133 -10.27 -1.64 -7.30
N TRP A 134 -9.09 -2.01 -6.85
CA TRP A 134 -8.70 -1.79 -5.46
C TRP A 134 -7.22 -1.44 -5.33
N ALA A 135 -6.88 -0.81 -4.22
CA ALA A 135 -5.53 -0.40 -3.89
C ALA A 135 -5.35 -0.51 -2.37
N SER A 136 -4.14 -0.74 -1.89
CA SER A 136 -3.85 -0.91 -0.47
C SER A 136 -2.63 -0.11 -0.01
N THR A 137 -2.57 0.20 1.28
CA THR A 137 -1.34 0.60 1.96
C THR A 137 -1.16 -0.24 3.21
N TYR A 138 0.03 -0.24 3.79
CA TYR A 138 0.39 -1.12 4.90
C TYR A 138 0.59 -0.35 6.21
N GLY A 139 0.05 -0.92 7.27
CA GLY A 139 0.14 -0.47 8.66
C GLY A 139 1.15 -1.30 9.46
N ASN A 140 1.18 -1.15 10.78
CA ASN A 140 2.16 -1.79 11.66
C ASN A 140 1.97 -3.29 11.86
N HIS A 141 0.77 -3.84 11.64
CA HIS A 141 0.51 -5.27 11.74
C HIS A 141 0.85 -6.03 10.46
N ASP A 142 0.97 -5.34 9.32
CA ASP A 142 1.32 -5.93 8.03
C ASP A 142 2.79 -6.38 7.93
N SER A 143 3.53 -6.41 9.04
CA SER A 143 4.87 -6.97 9.14
C SER A 143 5.13 -7.59 10.50
N GLY A 144 5.68 -8.78 10.49
CA GLY A 144 6.16 -9.48 11.68
C GLY A 144 7.22 -10.50 11.32
N TYR A 145 7.62 -11.35 12.26
CA TYR A 145 8.59 -12.40 11.97
C TYR A 145 8.12 -13.35 10.86
N ASN A 146 6.81 -13.63 10.81
CA ASN A 146 6.17 -14.56 9.86
C ASN A 146 5.57 -13.90 8.62
N LEU A 147 5.47 -12.56 8.59
CA LEU A 147 4.80 -11.83 7.51
C LEU A 147 5.69 -10.70 6.99
N SER A 148 5.87 -10.65 5.67
CA SER A 148 6.62 -9.60 4.98
C SER A 148 5.66 -8.72 4.18
N ARG A 149 5.74 -7.39 4.34
CA ARG A 149 5.05 -6.41 3.49
C ARG A 149 5.31 -6.62 2.00
N SER A 150 6.53 -7.00 1.64
CA SER A 150 6.87 -7.31 0.25
C SER A 150 6.14 -8.57 -0.24
N ALA A 151 5.97 -9.58 0.61
CA ALA A 151 5.22 -10.77 0.26
C ALA A 151 3.71 -10.48 0.13
N ILE A 152 3.17 -9.57 0.94
CA ILE A 152 1.81 -9.03 0.76
C ILE A 152 1.70 -8.41 -0.64
N LEU A 153 2.56 -7.44 -0.97
CA LEU A 153 2.55 -6.79 -2.29
C LEU A 153 2.65 -7.77 -3.46
N GLU A 154 3.54 -8.76 -3.37
CA GLU A 154 3.67 -9.77 -4.42
C GLU A 154 2.42 -10.64 -4.55
N ARG A 155 1.72 -10.93 -3.45
CA ARG A 155 0.43 -11.64 -3.51
C ARG A 155 -0.65 -10.77 -4.14
N GLU A 156 -0.76 -9.51 -3.74
CA GLU A 156 -1.72 -8.55 -4.29
C GLU A 156 -1.57 -8.37 -5.81
N LYS A 157 -0.32 -8.32 -6.31
CA LYS A 157 -0.01 -8.23 -7.75
C LYS A 157 -0.48 -9.43 -8.59
N THR A 158 -0.83 -10.55 -7.97
CA THR A 158 -1.43 -11.69 -8.70
C THR A 158 -2.84 -11.38 -9.20
N TYR A 159 -3.49 -10.35 -8.66
CA TYR A 159 -4.83 -9.91 -9.03
C TYR A 159 -4.80 -8.77 -10.05
N SER A 160 -5.39 -9.00 -11.23
CA SER A 160 -5.41 -8.01 -12.34
C SER A 160 -6.17 -6.70 -12.04
N ASN A 161 -6.98 -6.68 -10.98
CA ASN A 161 -7.72 -5.51 -10.50
C ASN A 161 -7.05 -4.80 -9.32
N SER A 162 -5.90 -5.29 -8.83
CA SER A 162 -5.07 -4.57 -7.86
C SER A 162 -4.32 -3.43 -8.56
N LEU A 163 -4.34 -2.26 -7.93
CA LEU A 163 -3.59 -1.07 -8.31
C LEU A 163 -2.48 -0.74 -7.31
N THR A 164 -2.23 -1.59 -6.31
CA THR A 164 -1.18 -1.37 -5.30
C THR A 164 0.19 -1.39 -5.96
N LYS A 165 1.03 -0.41 -5.61
CA LYS A 165 2.37 -0.25 -6.19
C LYS A 165 3.41 -0.01 -5.09
N SER A 166 4.67 -0.11 -5.49
CA SER A 166 5.81 0.36 -4.71
C SER A 166 6.63 1.28 -5.63
N MET A 167 6.63 2.58 -5.32
CA MET A 167 7.32 3.60 -6.13
C MET A 167 8.59 4.14 -5.45
N VAL A 168 8.78 3.83 -4.17
CA VAL A 168 9.94 4.25 -3.40
C VAL A 168 10.75 3.01 -3.02
N SER A 169 12.01 2.98 -3.45
CA SER A 169 12.97 1.94 -3.05
C SER A 169 13.81 2.40 -1.87
N GLY A 170 13.99 1.54 -0.88
CA GLY A 170 14.92 1.77 0.21
C GLY A 170 14.62 0.82 1.37
N ALA A 171 15.65 0.37 2.08
CA ALA A 171 15.46 -0.56 3.20
C ALA A 171 14.58 0.03 4.32
N LEU A 172 14.55 1.37 4.43
CA LEU A 172 13.76 2.10 5.43
C LEU A 172 12.48 2.69 4.86
N ALA A 173 12.28 2.68 3.54
CA ALA A 173 11.16 3.38 2.92
C ALA A 173 9.80 2.75 3.28
N GLY A 174 9.78 1.46 3.60
CA GLY A 174 8.56 0.65 3.54
C GLY A 174 8.34 0.11 2.12
N VAL A 175 7.15 -0.43 1.85
CA VAL A 175 6.82 -1.13 0.61
C VAL A 175 5.73 -0.40 -0.16
N SER A 176 4.58 -0.11 0.44
CA SER A 176 3.39 0.42 -0.24
C SER A 176 3.37 1.96 -0.33
N ASN A 177 4.52 2.58 -0.64
CA ASN A 177 4.58 4.02 -0.92
C ASN A 177 4.41 4.28 -2.41
N TYR A 178 3.27 4.83 -2.81
CA TYR A 178 2.93 5.13 -4.20
C TYR A 178 1.81 6.18 -4.28
N TYR A 179 1.47 6.59 -5.50
CA TYR A 179 0.30 7.42 -5.75
C TYR A 179 -0.52 6.87 -6.92
N LEU A 180 -1.80 7.20 -6.93
CA LEU A 180 -2.73 6.92 -8.02
C LEU A 180 -3.32 8.23 -8.56
N PRO A 181 -3.07 8.56 -9.84
CA PRO A 181 -3.72 9.69 -10.49
C PRO A 181 -5.16 9.36 -10.90
N VAL A 182 -6.07 10.30 -10.67
CA VAL A 182 -7.45 10.27 -11.16
C VAL A 182 -7.60 11.40 -12.17
N TYR A 183 -8.04 11.05 -13.38
CA TYR A 183 -8.11 11.96 -14.51
C TYR A 183 -9.52 12.54 -14.69
N PRO A 184 -9.66 13.68 -15.40
CA PRO A 184 -10.96 14.15 -15.87
C PRO A 184 -11.72 13.08 -16.66
N SER A 185 -13.04 13.23 -16.75
CA SER A 185 -13.90 12.36 -17.57
C SER A 185 -13.61 12.46 -19.07
N ASP A 186 -13.02 13.57 -19.51
CA ASP A 186 -12.50 13.74 -20.87
C ASP A 186 -11.20 12.96 -21.05
N SER A 187 -11.29 11.81 -21.71
CA SER A 187 -10.16 10.93 -21.94
C SER A 187 -9.05 11.53 -22.82
N SER A 188 -9.26 12.70 -23.46
CA SER A 188 -8.20 13.41 -24.18
C SER A 188 -7.27 14.21 -23.25
N LYS A 189 -7.61 14.39 -21.97
CA LYS A 189 -6.85 15.19 -21.00
C LYS A 189 -5.88 14.33 -20.19
N ASP A 190 -4.57 14.44 -20.42
CA ASP A 190 -3.58 13.62 -19.70
C ASP A 190 -3.07 14.21 -18.37
N THR A 191 -3.61 15.36 -17.94
CA THR A 191 -3.30 15.93 -16.62
C THR A 191 -4.25 15.35 -15.57
N PRO A 192 -3.75 14.75 -14.47
CA PRO A 192 -4.60 14.31 -13.35
C PRO A 192 -5.38 15.48 -12.73
N ALA A 193 -6.64 15.24 -12.40
CA ALA A 193 -7.49 16.18 -11.65
C ALA A 193 -7.40 15.95 -10.13
N LEU A 194 -7.02 14.74 -9.71
CA LEU A 194 -6.79 14.36 -8.33
C LEU A 194 -5.60 13.39 -8.28
N ILE A 195 -4.78 13.47 -7.22
CA ILE A 195 -3.72 12.51 -6.93
C ILE A 195 -4.00 11.94 -5.53
N MET A 196 -4.13 10.63 -5.44
CA MET A 196 -4.28 9.91 -4.17
C MET A 196 -2.92 9.36 -3.75
N TRP A 197 -2.45 9.72 -2.55
CA TRP A 197 -1.17 9.29 -2.00
C TRP A 197 -1.36 8.17 -0.99
N PHE A 198 -0.53 7.14 -1.09
CA PHE A 198 -0.51 5.98 -0.21
C PHE A 198 0.85 5.93 0.48
N PHE A 199 0.81 5.83 1.80
CA PHE A 199 1.99 5.87 2.65
C PHE A 199 2.03 4.64 3.55
N ASP A 200 3.14 3.91 3.48
CA ASP A 200 3.44 2.79 4.37
C ASP A 200 3.93 3.36 5.71
N SER A 201 3.14 3.19 6.77
CA SER A 201 3.50 3.71 8.09
C SER A 201 4.59 2.89 8.77
N ARG A 202 5.00 1.76 8.16
CA ARG A 202 5.93 0.78 8.70
C ARG A 202 5.42 0.27 10.05
N GLY A 203 6.28 0.15 11.05
CA GLY A 203 5.96 -0.48 12.33
C GLY A 203 6.00 -2.01 12.28
N GLY A 204 5.58 -2.64 13.37
CA GLY A 204 5.71 -4.08 13.58
C GLY A 204 7.16 -4.51 13.77
N ASN A 205 7.49 -5.73 13.34
CA ASN A 205 8.84 -6.29 13.44
C ASN A 205 9.44 -6.58 12.07
N TYR A 206 10.76 -6.52 11.95
CA TYR A 206 11.48 -6.88 10.73
C TYR A 206 11.32 -8.38 10.46
N TYR A 207 10.88 -8.70 9.24
CA TYR A 207 10.70 -10.06 8.77
C TYR A 207 11.96 -10.90 8.95
N GLN A 208 11.82 -12.05 9.62
CA GLN A 208 12.88 -13.01 9.92
C GLN A 208 14.13 -12.45 10.62
N GLN A 209 14.03 -11.32 11.33
CA GLN A 209 15.13 -10.78 12.11
C GLN A 209 14.94 -11.02 13.60
N LEU A 210 15.95 -11.63 14.22
CA LEU A 210 16.04 -11.80 15.68
C LEU A 210 17.29 -11.12 16.22
N LYS A 211 17.18 -10.52 17.39
CA LYS A 211 18.30 -10.03 18.20
C LYS A 211 18.18 -10.62 19.60
N ASN A 212 19.16 -11.44 19.98
CA ASN A 212 19.17 -12.16 21.25
C ASN A 212 17.91 -13.02 21.47
N GLY A 213 17.38 -13.62 20.40
CA GLY A 213 16.18 -14.48 20.45
C GLY A 213 14.84 -13.73 20.42
N SER A 214 14.85 -12.39 20.38
CA SER A 214 13.64 -11.57 20.27
C SER A 214 13.51 -10.95 18.88
N GLU A 215 12.27 -10.79 18.41
CA GLU A 215 11.96 -10.05 17.17
C GLU A 215 12.49 -8.62 17.23
N VAL A 216 12.94 -8.11 16.08
CA VAL A 216 13.50 -6.76 15.98
C VAL A 216 12.41 -5.78 15.54
N PRO A 217 12.03 -4.80 16.37
CA PRO A 217 10.99 -3.83 16.01
C PRO A 217 11.46 -2.86 14.93
N GLN A 218 10.48 -2.37 14.16
CA GLN A 218 10.67 -1.31 13.16
C GLN A 218 10.13 0.02 13.68
N PRO A 219 10.71 1.15 13.24
CA PRO A 219 10.07 2.46 13.31
C PRO A 219 8.62 2.44 12.80
N CYS A 220 7.72 3.12 13.49
CA CYS A 220 6.29 3.22 13.16
C CYS A 220 5.95 4.63 12.65
N TRP A 221 6.60 5.05 11.57
CA TRP A 221 6.34 6.29 10.85
C TRP A 221 6.83 6.19 9.40
N VAL A 222 6.30 7.05 8.53
CA VAL A 222 6.77 7.21 7.15
C VAL A 222 8.19 7.80 7.17
N ASP A 223 9.15 7.06 6.63
CA ASP A 223 10.57 7.42 6.66
C ASP A 223 10.87 8.63 5.75
N GLU A 224 11.84 9.47 6.14
CA GLU A 224 12.26 10.62 5.34
C GLU A 224 12.77 10.23 3.94
N SER A 225 13.24 9.00 3.74
CA SER A 225 13.59 8.50 2.40
C SER A 225 12.41 8.55 1.40
N VAL A 226 11.17 8.48 1.89
CA VAL A 226 9.95 8.61 1.06
C VAL A 226 9.80 10.02 0.52
N SER A 227 10.04 11.05 1.34
CA SER A 227 9.91 12.46 0.93
C SER A 227 11.06 12.95 0.04
N HIS A 228 12.25 12.39 0.21
CA HIS A 228 13.44 12.75 -0.58
C HIS A 228 13.51 12.08 -1.95
N THR A 229 12.64 11.10 -2.22
CA THR A 229 12.61 10.41 -3.52
C THR A 229 12.17 11.37 -4.63
N PRO A 230 13.02 11.62 -5.65
CA PRO A 230 12.65 12.47 -6.78
C PRO A 230 11.34 11.97 -7.39
N TYR A 231 10.42 12.88 -7.72
CA TYR A 231 9.12 12.60 -8.34
C TYR A 231 8.06 11.94 -7.46
N PHE A 232 8.35 11.60 -6.18
CA PHE A 232 7.33 11.22 -5.21
C PHE A 232 6.75 12.50 -4.56
N LEU A 233 7.29 13.03 -3.45
CA LEU A 233 6.71 14.23 -2.82
C LEU A 233 7.08 15.58 -3.44
N ARG A 234 7.96 15.65 -4.45
CA ARG A 234 8.40 16.95 -5.03
C ARG A 234 7.32 17.72 -5.82
N VAL A 235 6.07 17.23 -5.83
CA VAL A 235 4.93 17.93 -6.46
C VAL A 235 4.14 18.78 -5.44
N ILE A 236 4.52 18.80 -4.15
CA ILE A 236 3.72 19.45 -3.09
C ILE A 236 4.43 20.63 -2.40
N LEU A 237 5.67 20.98 -2.75
CA LEU A 237 6.38 22.13 -2.17
C LEU A 237 6.96 23.05 -3.24
#